data_AF-A0A956QIZ3-F1
#
_entry.id   AF-A0A956QIZ3-F1
#
_cell.length_a   1.000
_cell.length_b   1.000
_cell.length_c   1.000
_cell.angle_alpha   90.00
_cell.angle_beta   90.00
_cell.angle_gamma   90.00
#
_symmetry.space_group_name_H-M   'P 1'
#
loop_
_entity.id
_entity.type
_entity.pdbx_description
1 polymer ?
#
loop_
_entity_poly.entity_id
_entity_poly.type
_entity_poly.pdbx_seq_one_letter_code
_entity_poly.pdbx_strand_id
1 'polypeptide(L)'
;MTELFRICPVTGARIHRDAEWLIKVNAVTAVVFFLVGVLAAIGLALTRWQAVHLLSAEWYYRVLTLHGLNMLIFFILFFEMAVLYFAGPVLLGCRVPAPRLAWASYALMLGGALMTDSVIFAGKADVLFTSYVPLKAHPAFYLGIILFAVGALVVVSLFFAALVVAKREKTYGDGAIPLVTYGALTAAVIAVITLLHGALIYIPTFLWSLGLMEVDPQIYRMVWWGLGHSSQQINVAAHVSIWYLLAALSVGGVVLNQ
;
A
#
# COMPACT_ATOMS: atom_id res chain seq x y z
N MET A 1 -17.95 -9.61 -27.37
CA MET A 1 -17.75 -8.51 -26.39
C MET A 1 -17.64 -9.17 -25.02
N THR A 2 -16.48 -9.10 -24.36
CA THR A 2 -16.36 -9.57 -22.96
C THR A 2 -17.31 -8.75 -22.09
N GLU A 3 -18.18 -9.41 -21.31
CA GLU A 3 -19.06 -8.72 -20.37
C GLU A 3 -18.24 -7.89 -19.37
N LEU A 4 -18.65 -6.63 -19.16
CA LEU A 4 -18.00 -5.71 -18.21
C LEU A 4 -18.26 -6.10 -16.76
N PHE A 5 -19.31 -6.88 -16.51
CA PHE A 5 -19.68 -7.38 -15.20
C PHE A 5 -19.94 -8.88 -15.25
N ARG A 6 -19.63 -9.58 -14.16
CA ARG A 6 -20.09 -10.96 -13.91
C ARG A 6 -20.75 -11.06 -12.55
N ILE A 7 -21.59 -12.08 -12.37
CA ILE A 7 -22.13 -12.42 -11.05
C ILE A 7 -21.24 -13.48 -10.41
N CYS A 8 -20.86 -13.29 -9.16
CA CYS A 8 -20.16 -14.31 -8.39
C CYS A 8 -21.13 -15.47 -8.07
N PRO A 9 -20.84 -16.71 -8.48
CA PRO A 9 -21.76 -17.83 -8.23
C PRO A 9 -21.87 -18.19 -6.74
N VAL A 10 -20.90 -17.78 -5.91
CA VAL A 10 -20.86 -18.07 -4.48
C VAL A 10 -21.53 -16.96 -3.67
N THR A 11 -21.17 -15.70 -3.94
CA THR A 11 -21.62 -14.56 -3.12
C THR A 11 -22.77 -13.77 -3.74
N GLY A 12 -23.14 -14.04 -4.99
CA GLY A 12 -24.12 -13.24 -5.74
C GLY A 12 -23.63 -11.83 -6.11
N ALA A 13 -22.42 -11.45 -5.72
CA ALA A 13 -21.89 -10.11 -5.94
C ALA A 13 -21.73 -9.80 -7.43
N ARG A 14 -22.12 -8.59 -7.83
CA ARG A 14 -21.92 -8.05 -9.18
C ARG A 14 -20.51 -7.45 -9.29
N ILE A 15 -19.64 -8.13 -10.04
CA ILE A 15 -18.20 -7.81 -10.07
C ILE A 15 -17.83 -7.16 -11.40
N HIS A 16 -17.31 -5.93 -11.35
CA HIS A 16 -16.73 -5.27 -12.51
C HIS A 16 -15.40 -5.92 -12.91
N ARG A 17 -15.21 -6.18 -14.21
CA ARG A 17 -14.03 -6.88 -14.74
C ARG A 17 -12.70 -6.24 -14.33
N ASP A 18 -12.59 -4.91 -14.42
CA ASP A 18 -11.35 -4.24 -14.02
C ASP A 18 -11.12 -4.30 -12.50
N ALA A 19 -12.17 -4.29 -11.68
CA ALA A 19 -12.00 -4.42 -10.23
C ALA A 19 -11.42 -5.80 -9.90
N GLU A 20 -11.95 -6.86 -10.50
CA GLU A 20 -11.43 -8.21 -10.32
C GLU A 20 -9.95 -8.33 -10.71
N TRP A 21 -9.56 -7.81 -11.87
CA TRP A 21 -8.17 -7.88 -12.31
C TRP A 21 -7.25 -7.02 -11.46
N LEU A 22 -7.67 -5.80 -11.10
CA LEU A 22 -6.90 -4.92 -10.23
C LEU A 22 -6.70 -5.54 -8.84
N ILE A 23 -7.71 -6.21 -8.28
CA ILE A 23 -7.56 -6.99 -7.05
C ILE A 23 -6.48 -8.06 -7.22
N LYS A 24 -6.57 -8.88 -8.28
CA LYS A 24 -5.63 -9.97 -8.54
C LYS A 24 -4.20 -9.48 -8.69
N VAL A 25 -3.96 -8.47 -9.54
CA VAL A 25 -2.59 -7.99 -9.79
C VAL A 25 -1.98 -7.32 -8.57
N ASN A 26 -2.76 -6.54 -7.81
CA ASN A 26 -2.28 -5.93 -6.58
C ASN A 26 -2.00 -7.00 -5.51
N ALA A 27 -2.91 -7.96 -5.30
CA ALA A 27 -2.72 -9.03 -4.31
C ALA A 27 -1.55 -9.95 -4.65
N VAL A 28 -1.38 -10.35 -5.91
CA VAL A 28 -0.24 -11.17 -6.34
C VAL A 28 1.06 -10.39 -6.19
N THR A 29 1.09 -9.13 -6.60
CA THR A 29 2.28 -8.26 -6.44
C THR A 29 2.64 -8.11 -4.97
N ALA A 30 1.66 -7.90 -4.09
CA ALA A 30 1.86 -7.87 -2.64
C ALA A 30 2.57 -9.14 -2.16
N VAL A 31 2.09 -10.33 -2.54
CA VAL A 31 2.72 -11.61 -2.16
C VAL A 31 4.15 -11.71 -2.69
N VAL A 32 4.45 -11.21 -3.89
CA VAL A 32 5.83 -11.20 -4.42
C VAL A 32 6.74 -10.33 -3.55
N PHE A 33 6.35 -9.09 -3.22
CA PHE A 33 7.12 -8.21 -2.33
C PHE A 33 7.24 -8.80 -0.91
N PHE A 34 6.20 -9.48 -0.41
CA PHE A 34 6.27 -10.23 0.84
C PHE A 34 7.36 -11.30 0.80
N LEU A 35 7.41 -12.12 -0.26
CA LEU A 35 8.41 -13.17 -0.40
C LEU A 35 9.84 -12.59 -0.46
N VAL A 36 10.05 -11.50 -1.19
CA VAL A 36 11.34 -10.78 -1.21
C VAL A 36 11.71 -10.30 0.19
N GLY A 37 10.76 -9.67 0.90
CA GLY A 37 10.93 -9.22 2.28
C GLY A 37 11.23 -10.35 3.26
N VAL A 38 10.60 -11.51 3.12
CA VAL A 38 10.84 -12.69 3.98
C VAL A 38 12.20 -13.33 3.70
N LEU A 39 12.60 -13.46 2.43
CA LEU A 39 13.94 -13.96 2.09
C LEU A 39 15.03 -13.05 2.68
N ALA A 40 14.85 -11.74 2.58
CA ALA A 40 15.71 -10.76 3.25
C ALA A 40 15.72 -10.97 4.78
N ALA A 41 14.55 -11.17 5.40
CA ALA A 41 14.42 -11.42 6.84
C ALA A 41 15.19 -12.66 7.31
N ILE A 42 15.15 -13.76 6.55
CA ILE A 42 15.91 -14.98 6.85
C ILE A 42 17.41 -14.68 6.87
N GLY A 43 17.92 -13.94 5.87
CA GLY A 43 19.33 -13.53 5.84
C GLY A 43 19.72 -12.68 7.06
N LEU A 44 18.86 -11.74 7.47
CA LEU A 44 19.07 -10.91 8.65
C LEU A 44 19.06 -11.74 9.94
N ALA A 45 18.07 -12.60 10.12
CA ALA A 45 17.93 -13.46 11.30
C ALA A 45 19.12 -14.42 11.43
N LEU A 46 19.51 -15.06 10.33
CA LEU A 46 20.68 -15.94 10.30
C LEU A 46 21.97 -15.20 10.56
N THR A 47 22.09 -13.91 10.24
CA THR A 47 23.30 -13.12 10.54
C THR A 47 23.36 -12.66 12.00
N ARG A 48 22.18 -12.44 12.62
CA ARG A 48 22.08 -12.09 14.05
C ARG A 48 22.27 -13.26 15.00
N TRP A 49 22.23 -14.49 14.50
CA TRP A 49 22.48 -15.69 15.30
C TRP A 49 23.95 -15.77 15.68
N GLN A 50 24.29 -16.00 16.95
CA GLN A 50 25.69 -16.12 17.39
C GLN A 50 26.50 -17.22 16.69
N ALA A 51 25.85 -18.28 16.19
CA ALA A 51 26.54 -19.37 15.50
C ALA A 51 26.69 -19.16 13.99
N VAL A 52 25.89 -18.26 13.41
CA VAL A 52 25.82 -18.05 11.96
C VAL A 52 25.95 -16.56 11.68
N HIS A 53 26.87 -16.18 10.80
CA HIS A 53 27.08 -14.78 10.42
C HIS A 53 27.04 -14.67 8.91
N LEU A 54 25.86 -14.97 8.35
CA LEU A 54 25.69 -15.23 6.92
C LEU A 54 26.07 -14.02 6.03
N LEU A 55 25.67 -12.82 6.43
CA LEU A 55 25.88 -11.60 5.65
C LEU A 55 27.07 -10.78 6.19
N SER A 56 27.83 -10.16 5.29
CA SER A 56 28.78 -9.11 5.65
C SER A 56 28.04 -7.88 6.19
N ALA A 57 28.75 -6.96 6.86
CA ALA A 57 28.13 -5.73 7.38
C ALA A 57 27.44 -4.89 6.29
N GLU A 58 28.07 -4.75 5.11
CA GLU A 58 27.48 -4.05 3.96
C GLU A 58 26.17 -4.71 3.51
N TRP A 59 26.18 -6.03 3.28
CA TRP A 59 24.99 -6.76 2.87
C TRP A 59 23.91 -6.78 3.95
N TYR A 60 24.29 -6.79 5.23
CA TYR A 60 23.34 -6.70 6.33
C TYR A 60 22.52 -5.40 6.26
N TYR A 61 23.16 -4.23 6.13
CA TYR A 61 22.44 -2.95 6.05
C TYR A 61 21.67 -2.78 4.73
N ARG A 62 22.19 -3.31 3.62
CA ARG A 62 21.49 -3.35 2.33
C ARG A 62 20.20 -4.15 2.42
N VAL A 63 20.30 -5.39 2.89
CA VAL A 63 19.16 -6.30 3.03
C VAL A 63 18.21 -5.82 4.12
N LEU A 64 18.69 -5.12 5.16
CA LEU A 64 17.84 -4.50 6.17
C LEU A 64 16.96 -3.39 5.59
N THR A 65 17.50 -2.57 4.69
CA THR A 65 16.73 -1.57 3.94
C THR A 65 15.70 -2.26 3.05
N LEU A 66 16.13 -3.25 2.26
CA LEU A 66 15.26 -4.02 1.37
C LEU A 66 14.09 -4.65 2.13
N HIS A 67 14.37 -5.38 3.22
CA HIS A 67 13.38 -6.05 4.06
C HIS A 67 12.33 -5.07 4.57
N GLY A 68 12.76 -3.97 5.18
CA GLY A 68 11.83 -3.04 5.81
C GLY A 68 10.91 -2.36 4.81
N LEU A 69 11.40 -1.95 3.63
CA LEU A 69 10.54 -1.36 2.59
C LEU A 69 9.61 -2.39 1.94
N ASN A 70 10.13 -3.59 1.64
CA ASN A 70 9.32 -4.65 1.05
C ASN A 70 8.17 -5.07 1.98
N MET A 71 8.41 -5.16 3.29
CA MET A 71 7.41 -5.59 4.26
C MET A 71 6.46 -4.47 4.69
N LEU A 72 6.99 -3.29 5.05
CA LEU A 72 6.20 -2.24 5.70
C LEU A 72 5.56 -1.25 4.71
N ILE A 73 6.02 -1.22 3.46
CA ILE A 73 5.51 -0.31 2.43
C ILE A 73 4.95 -1.11 1.25
N PHE A 74 5.77 -1.85 0.52
CA PHE A 74 5.33 -2.41 -0.76
C PHE A 74 4.31 -3.53 -0.61
N PHE A 75 4.62 -4.59 0.15
CA PHE A 75 3.69 -5.69 0.43
C PHE A 75 2.34 -5.16 0.94
N ILE A 76 2.39 -4.43 2.05
CA ILE A 76 1.23 -3.91 2.75
C ILE A 76 0.37 -3.03 1.84
N LEU A 77 0.96 -2.03 1.18
CA LEU A 77 0.18 -1.06 0.42
C LEU A 77 -0.40 -1.68 -0.85
N PHE A 78 0.32 -2.58 -1.54
CA PHE A 78 -0.28 -3.33 -2.64
C PHE A 78 -1.49 -4.17 -2.16
N PHE A 79 -1.38 -4.81 -1.00
CA PHE A 79 -2.51 -5.55 -0.45
C PHE A 79 -3.69 -4.63 -0.11
N GLU A 80 -3.42 -3.47 0.49
CA GLU A 80 -4.45 -2.45 0.77
C GLU A 80 -5.14 -1.95 -0.50
N MET A 81 -4.43 -1.75 -1.61
CA MET A 81 -5.05 -1.35 -2.88
C MET A 81 -6.06 -2.42 -3.36
N ALA A 82 -5.71 -3.71 -3.22
CA ALA A 82 -6.63 -4.80 -3.51
C ALA A 82 -7.87 -4.75 -2.59
N VAL A 83 -7.68 -4.45 -1.30
CA VAL A 83 -8.79 -4.27 -0.35
C VAL A 83 -9.68 -3.11 -0.75
N LEU A 84 -9.15 -1.97 -1.21
CA LEU A 84 -9.97 -0.84 -1.64
C LEU A 84 -10.81 -1.17 -2.89
N TYR A 85 -10.26 -1.87 -3.88
CA TYR A 85 -11.04 -2.32 -5.04
C TYR A 85 -12.12 -3.35 -4.67
N PHE A 86 -11.84 -4.19 -3.67
CA PHE A 86 -12.82 -5.13 -3.15
C PHE A 86 -13.92 -4.42 -2.35
N ALA A 87 -13.54 -3.64 -1.35
CA ALA A 87 -14.47 -2.98 -0.43
C ALA A 87 -15.27 -1.85 -1.09
N GLY A 88 -14.76 -1.27 -2.18
CA GLY A 88 -15.48 -0.29 -3.00
C GLY A 88 -16.28 -0.98 -4.10
N PRO A 89 -15.78 -1.02 -5.35
CA PRO A 89 -16.51 -1.56 -6.51
C PRO A 89 -17.19 -2.92 -6.32
N VAL A 90 -16.53 -3.90 -5.70
CA VAL A 90 -17.10 -5.25 -5.56
C VAL A 90 -18.22 -5.30 -4.53
N LEU A 91 -18.00 -4.83 -3.30
CA LEU A 91 -19.03 -4.86 -2.25
C LEU A 91 -20.18 -3.89 -2.52
N LEU A 92 -19.91 -2.79 -3.21
CA LEU A 92 -20.95 -1.83 -3.60
C LEU A 92 -21.65 -2.20 -4.91
N GLY A 93 -21.21 -3.26 -5.61
CA GLY A 93 -21.79 -3.68 -6.89
C GLY A 93 -21.71 -2.63 -8.00
N CYS A 94 -20.73 -1.72 -7.93
CA CYS A 94 -20.57 -0.60 -8.86
C CYS A 94 -19.34 -0.80 -9.79
N ARG A 95 -19.23 0.05 -10.81
CA ARG A 95 -18.07 0.04 -11.71
C ARG A 95 -16.86 0.75 -11.09
N VAL A 96 -15.68 0.41 -11.57
CA VAL A 96 -14.47 1.23 -11.32
C VAL A 96 -14.64 2.59 -12.03
N PRO A 97 -14.55 3.74 -11.34
CA PRO A 97 -14.87 5.05 -11.93
C PRO A 97 -14.00 5.43 -13.14
N ALA A 98 -12.69 5.17 -13.07
CA ALA A 98 -11.74 5.48 -14.14
C ALA A 98 -10.71 4.34 -14.31
N PRO A 99 -11.05 3.25 -15.03
CA PRO A 99 -10.21 2.06 -15.11
C PRO A 99 -8.81 2.31 -15.69
N ARG A 100 -8.68 3.19 -16.70
CA ARG A 100 -7.37 3.52 -17.29
C ARG A 100 -6.44 4.17 -16.27
N LEU A 101 -6.98 5.06 -15.43
CA LEU A 101 -6.22 5.70 -14.37
C LEU A 101 -5.85 4.70 -13.26
N ALA A 102 -6.74 3.75 -12.97
CA ALA A 102 -6.46 2.65 -12.02
C ALA A 102 -5.31 1.74 -12.48
N TRP A 103 -5.25 1.42 -13.76
CA TRP A 103 -4.14 0.66 -14.34
C TRP A 103 -2.85 1.47 -14.40
N ALA A 104 -2.95 2.77 -14.74
CA ALA A 104 -1.81 3.68 -14.72
C ALA A 104 -1.24 3.83 -13.30
N SER A 105 -2.09 3.94 -12.28
CA SER A 105 -1.64 4.03 -10.88
C SER A 105 -0.97 2.75 -10.42
N TYR A 106 -1.49 1.57 -10.79
CA TYR A 106 -0.80 0.30 -10.53
C TYR A 106 0.58 0.24 -11.18
N ALA A 107 0.70 0.62 -12.45
CA ALA A 107 1.98 0.65 -13.15
C ALA A 107 2.97 1.64 -12.51
N LEU A 108 2.47 2.79 -12.05
CA LEU A 108 3.27 3.79 -11.35
C LEU A 108 3.78 3.26 -9.99
N MET A 109 2.92 2.57 -9.22
CA MET A 109 3.32 1.90 -7.98
C MET A 109 4.39 0.84 -8.23
N LEU A 110 4.14 -0.06 -9.17
CA LEU A 110 5.09 -1.13 -9.49
C LEU A 110 6.43 -0.56 -9.98
N GLY A 111 6.41 0.44 -10.87
CA GLY A 111 7.60 1.11 -11.34
C GLY A 111 8.38 1.80 -10.21
N GLY A 112 7.69 2.47 -9.29
CA GLY A 112 8.28 3.11 -8.12
C GLY A 112 8.95 2.12 -7.16
N ALA A 113 8.28 1.01 -6.87
CA ALA A 113 8.83 -0.06 -6.01
C ALA A 113 10.05 -0.71 -6.65
N LEU A 114 9.97 -1.09 -7.92
CA LEU A 114 11.10 -1.70 -8.65
C LEU A 114 12.29 -0.74 -8.79
N MET A 115 12.02 0.55 -9.03
CA MET A 115 13.07 1.57 -9.03
C MET A 115 13.77 1.62 -7.68
N THR A 116 13.01 1.65 -6.59
CA THR A 116 13.55 1.70 -5.23
C THR A 116 14.43 0.49 -4.93
N ASP A 117 13.91 -0.72 -5.15
CA ASP A 117 14.66 -1.96 -4.90
C ASP A 117 15.90 -2.07 -5.79
N SER A 118 15.84 -1.62 -7.05
CA SER A 118 17.01 -1.63 -7.93
C SER A 118 18.17 -0.76 -7.40
N VAL A 119 17.85 0.38 -6.77
CA VAL A 119 18.84 1.28 -6.17
C VAL A 119 19.42 0.67 -4.89
N ILE A 120 18.60 -0.05 -4.10
CA ILE A 120 19.07 -0.80 -2.93
C ILE A 120 20.05 -1.89 -3.36
N PHE A 121 19.69 -2.71 -4.35
CA PHE A 121 20.59 -3.77 -4.86
C PHE A 121 21.87 -3.22 -5.48
N ALA A 122 21.82 -2.02 -6.07
CA ALA A 122 23.01 -1.33 -6.59
C ALA A 122 23.93 -0.76 -5.49
N GLY A 123 23.58 -0.91 -4.21
CA GLY A 123 24.37 -0.42 -3.07
C GLY A 123 24.35 1.08 -2.88
N LYS A 124 23.29 1.73 -3.38
CA LYS A 124 23.14 3.19 -3.36
C LYS A 124 22.03 3.67 -2.42
N ALA A 125 21.53 2.79 -1.56
CA ALA A 125 20.45 3.10 -0.62
C ALA A 125 20.54 2.26 0.66
N ASP A 126 21.71 2.13 1.26
CA ASP A 126 21.90 1.43 2.54
C ASP A 126 21.49 2.36 3.72
N VAL A 127 20.21 2.78 3.73
CA VAL A 127 19.68 3.88 4.57
C VAL A 127 18.59 3.45 5.56
N LEU A 128 18.36 2.15 5.68
CA LEU A 128 17.24 1.55 6.42
C LEU A 128 15.87 2.00 5.87
N PHE A 129 14.79 1.33 6.28
CA PHE A 129 13.45 1.67 5.79
C PHE A 129 12.99 3.09 6.18
N THR A 130 13.59 3.65 7.23
CA THR A 130 13.31 5.02 7.67
C THR A 130 14.03 6.07 6.84
N SER A 131 15.12 5.73 6.15
CA SER A 131 15.92 6.64 5.33
C SER A 131 16.27 7.97 6.02
N TYR A 132 16.60 7.91 7.31
CA TYR A 132 16.87 9.09 8.13
C TYR A 132 18.03 9.92 7.60
N VAL A 133 17.80 11.23 7.44
CA VAL A 133 18.87 12.22 7.30
C VAL A 133 19.77 12.16 8.56
N PRO A 134 21.11 12.21 8.43
CA PRO A 134 21.90 12.54 7.23
C PRO A 134 22.33 11.34 6.36
N LEU A 135 21.81 10.12 6.56
CA LEU A 135 22.10 9.00 5.67
C LEU A 135 21.42 9.24 4.31
N LYS A 136 22.23 9.53 3.28
CA LYS A 136 21.76 9.92 1.96
C LYS A 136 21.76 8.73 1.01
N ALA A 137 20.61 8.46 0.40
CA ALA A 137 20.49 7.53 -0.72
C ALA A 137 20.60 8.26 -2.06
N HIS A 138 20.78 7.51 -3.15
CA HIS A 138 20.74 8.05 -4.50
C HIS A 138 19.35 8.62 -4.84
N PRO A 139 19.25 9.73 -5.61
CA PRO A 139 17.96 10.40 -5.88
C PRO A 139 16.85 9.50 -6.42
N ALA A 140 17.19 8.51 -7.24
CA ALA A 140 16.25 7.54 -7.78
C ALA A 140 15.54 6.70 -6.69
N PHE A 141 16.14 6.50 -5.51
CA PHE A 141 15.49 5.85 -4.37
C PHE A 141 14.29 6.67 -3.88
N TYR A 142 14.50 7.96 -3.61
CA TYR A 142 13.44 8.84 -3.15
C TYR A 142 12.38 9.06 -4.25
N LEU A 143 12.80 9.20 -5.51
CA LEU A 143 11.88 9.28 -6.64
C LEU A 143 10.99 8.03 -6.74
N GLY A 144 11.57 6.83 -6.58
CA GLY A 144 10.82 5.57 -6.58
C GLY A 144 9.71 5.55 -5.52
N ILE A 145 10.05 5.94 -4.28
CA ILE A 145 9.07 6.07 -3.18
C ILE A 145 7.98 7.11 -3.50
N ILE A 146 8.35 8.25 -4.07
CA ILE A 146 7.39 9.30 -4.46
C ILE A 146 6.42 8.79 -5.54
N LEU A 147 6.93 8.14 -6.59
CA LEU A 147 6.09 7.56 -7.65
C LEU A 147 5.13 6.52 -7.07
N PHE A 148 5.62 5.67 -6.16
CA PHE A 148 4.80 4.71 -5.43
C PHE A 148 3.66 5.40 -4.66
N ALA A 149 3.99 6.42 -3.87
CA ALA A 149 3.03 7.17 -3.07
C ALA A 149 1.97 7.88 -3.92
N VAL A 150 2.37 8.48 -5.05
CA VAL A 150 1.43 9.11 -5.99
C VAL A 150 0.47 8.08 -6.57
N GLY A 151 0.96 6.90 -6.97
CA GLY A 151 0.10 5.82 -7.46
C GLY A 151 -0.91 5.37 -6.39
N ALA A 152 -0.47 5.18 -5.15
CA ALA A 152 -1.36 4.83 -4.04
C ALA A 152 -2.43 5.90 -3.78
N LEU A 153 -2.06 7.19 -3.81
CA LEU A 153 -3.00 8.30 -3.62
C LEU A 153 -4.08 8.34 -4.71
N VAL A 154 -3.72 7.99 -5.95
CA VAL A 154 -4.68 7.89 -7.05
C VAL A 154 -5.68 6.76 -6.80
N VAL A 155 -5.23 5.58 -6.34
CA VAL A 155 -6.14 4.47 -6.01
C VAL A 155 -7.08 4.86 -4.86
N VAL A 156 -6.58 5.50 -3.81
CA VAL A 156 -7.39 6.03 -2.71
C VAL A 156 -8.44 7.02 -3.22
N SER A 157 -8.05 7.91 -4.13
CA SER A 157 -8.96 8.87 -4.78
C SER A 157 -10.03 8.17 -5.61
N LEU A 158 -9.68 7.09 -6.31
CA LEU A 158 -10.62 6.27 -7.07
C LEU A 158 -11.59 5.50 -6.17
N PHE A 159 -11.16 5.09 -4.97
CA PHE A 159 -12.04 4.50 -3.98
C PHE A 159 -13.11 5.50 -3.52
N PHE A 160 -12.74 6.75 -3.18
CA PHE A 160 -13.73 7.79 -2.85
C PHE A 160 -14.69 8.05 -4.02
N ALA A 161 -14.17 8.10 -5.25
CA ALA A 161 -15.01 8.24 -6.43
C ALA A 161 -15.97 7.04 -6.60
N ALA A 162 -15.55 5.82 -6.24
CA ALA A 162 -16.41 4.64 -6.29
C ALA A 162 -17.59 4.73 -5.31
N LEU A 163 -17.38 5.33 -4.11
CA LEU A 163 -18.48 5.60 -3.17
C LEU A 163 -19.52 6.54 -3.79
N VAL A 164 -19.07 7.62 -4.45
CA VAL A 164 -19.95 8.58 -5.13
C VAL A 164 -20.69 7.93 -6.29
N VAL A 165 -19.99 7.14 -7.10
CA VAL A 165 -20.58 6.39 -8.23
C VAL A 165 -21.63 5.41 -7.72
N ALA A 166 -21.32 4.62 -6.69
CA ALA A 166 -22.24 3.67 -6.09
C ALA A 166 -23.51 4.33 -5.57
N LYS A 167 -23.39 5.50 -4.92
CA LYS A 167 -24.55 6.26 -4.42
C LYS A 167 -25.40 6.81 -5.56
N ARG A 168 -24.78 7.35 -6.62
CA ARG A 168 -25.48 7.89 -7.80
C ARG A 168 -26.19 6.80 -8.61
N GLU A 169 -25.55 5.64 -8.74
CA GLU A 169 -26.08 4.49 -9.47
C GLU A 169 -27.02 3.62 -8.60
N LYS A 170 -27.22 3.99 -7.32
CA LYS A 170 -28.08 3.29 -6.33
C LYS A 170 -27.76 1.79 -6.20
N THR A 171 -26.49 1.42 -6.29
CA THR A 171 -26.07 0.00 -6.39
C THR A 171 -26.11 -0.77 -5.08
N TYR A 172 -26.19 -0.08 -3.94
CA TYR A 172 -26.31 -0.68 -2.60
C TYR A 172 -27.58 -0.21 -1.85
N GLY A 173 -28.55 0.36 -2.59
CA GLY A 173 -29.79 0.88 -2.03
C GLY A 173 -29.67 2.22 -1.30
N ASP A 174 -30.70 2.55 -0.50
CA ASP A 174 -30.77 3.81 0.25
C ASP A 174 -30.15 3.74 1.65
N GLY A 175 -29.73 2.55 2.09
CA GLY A 175 -29.12 2.29 3.39
C GLY A 175 -27.67 2.76 3.53
N ALA A 176 -27.06 2.44 4.68
CA ALA A 176 -25.65 2.67 4.93
C ALA A 176 -24.76 1.76 4.06
N ILE A 177 -23.50 2.17 3.84
CA ILE A 177 -22.50 1.33 3.19
C ILE A 177 -22.17 0.10 4.08
N PRO A 178 -21.76 -1.04 3.50
CA PRO A 178 -21.34 -2.21 4.27
C PRO A 178 -20.23 -1.88 5.28
N LEU A 179 -20.21 -2.57 6.43
CA LEU A 179 -19.18 -2.36 7.47
C LEU A 179 -17.75 -2.43 6.92
N VAL A 180 -17.49 -3.36 6.01
CA VAL A 180 -16.18 -3.53 5.37
C VAL A 180 -15.82 -2.32 4.52
N THR A 181 -16.78 -1.79 3.76
CA THR A 181 -16.62 -0.55 3.00
C THR A 181 -16.40 0.63 3.93
N TYR A 182 -17.09 0.68 5.07
CA TYR A 182 -16.92 1.73 6.07
C TYR A 182 -15.51 1.71 6.68
N GLY A 183 -15.00 0.54 7.08
CA GLY A 183 -13.64 0.47 7.61
C GLY A 183 -12.56 0.67 6.54
N ALA A 184 -12.82 0.30 5.28
CA ALA A 184 -11.97 0.69 4.14
C ALA A 184 -12.00 2.21 3.90
N LEU A 185 -13.14 2.87 4.13
CA LEU A 185 -13.24 4.33 4.12
C LEU A 185 -12.43 4.97 5.24
N THR A 186 -12.47 4.43 6.46
CA THR A 186 -11.59 4.86 7.56
C THR A 186 -10.12 4.73 7.17
N ALA A 187 -9.72 3.58 6.63
CA ALA A 187 -8.36 3.34 6.16
C ALA A 187 -7.95 4.34 5.05
N ALA A 188 -8.83 4.59 4.08
CA ALA A 188 -8.59 5.54 2.99
C ALA A 188 -8.40 6.99 3.48
N VAL A 189 -9.17 7.43 4.49
CA VAL A 189 -9.00 8.76 5.09
C VAL A 189 -7.64 8.88 5.79
N ILE A 190 -7.25 7.87 6.56
CA ILE A 190 -5.93 7.83 7.21
C ILE A 190 -4.82 7.83 6.13
N ALA A 191 -5.00 7.06 5.05
CA ALA A 191 -4.05 7.00 3.94
C ALA A 191 -3.78 8.36 3.29
N VAL A 192 -4.80 9.20 3.11
CA VAL A 192 -4.58 10.58 2.61
C VAL A 192 -3.65 11.35 3.54
N ILE A 193 -3.89 11.33 4.86
CA ILE A 193 -3.06 12.03 5.85
C ILE A 193 -1.64 11.46 5.84
N THR A 194 -1.49 10.13 5.81
CA THR A 194 -0.21 9.44 5.73
C THR A 194 0.60 9.85 4.50
N LEU A 195 -0.02 9.85 3.32
CA LEU A 195 0.64 10.17 2.05
C LEU A 195 0.98 11.65 1.95
N LEU A 196 0.19 12.55 2.55
CA LEU A 196 0.53 13.97 2.66
C LEU A 196 1.78 14.18 3.51
N HIS A 197 1.89 13.53 4.67
CA HIS A 197 3.14 13.57 5.46
C HIS A 197 4.32 12.98 4.69
N GLY A 198 4.09 11.90 3.94
CA GLY A 198 5.09 11.34 3.04
C GLY A 198 5.58 12.33 2.00
N ALA A 199 4.67 13.03 1.32
CA ALA A 199 5.03 14.06 0.35
C ALA A 199 5.80 15.21 1.02
N LEU A 200 5.34 15.67 2.19
CA LEU A 200 5.98 16.75 2.95
C LEU A 200 7.41 16.43 3.35
N ILE A 201 7.79 15.15 3.50
CA ILE A 201 9.17 14.79 3.82
C ILE A 201 10.00 14.25 2.64
N TYR A 202 9.42 13.40 1.79
CA TYR A 202 10.17 12.80 0.69
C TYR A 202 10.45 13.77 -0.45
N ILE A 203 9.59 14.78 -0.71
CA ILE A 203 9.89 15.80 -1.73
C ILE A 203 11.12 16.64 -1.32
N PRO A 204 11.19 17.23 -0.10
CA PRO A 204 12.41 17.90 0.36
C PRO A 204 13.63 16.98 0.38
N THR A 205 13.47 15.73 0.83
CA THR A 205 14.59 14.77 0.89
C THR A 205 15.12 14.42 -0.50
N PHE A 206 14.23 14.32 -1.50
CA PHE A 206 14.63 14.16 -2.90
C PHE A 206 15.43 15.37 -3.40
N LEU A 207 14.96 16.59 -3.14
CA LEU A 207 15.70 17.82 -3.50
C LEU A 207 17.06 17.92 -2.78
N TRP A 208 17.12 17.51 -1.52
CA TRP A 208 18.39 17.41 -0.78
C TRP A 208 19.34 16.35 -1.33
N SER A 209 18.81 15.22 -1.82
CA SER A 209 19.62 14.20 -2.48
C SER A 209 20.25 14.69 -3.79
N LEU A 210 19.64 15.69 -4.44
CA LEU A 210 20.14 16.39 -5.62
C LEU A 210 21.07 17.58 -5.30
N GLY A 211 21.25 17.92 -4.02
CA GLY A 211 22.04 19.08 -3.59
C GLY A 211 21.34 20.43 -3.80
N LEU A 212 20.01 20.44 -3.91
CA LEU A 212 19.22 21.65 -4.19
C LEU A 212 18.70 22.35 -2.92
N MET A 213 18.71 21.68 -1.77
CA MET A 213 18.34 22.24 -0.48
C MET A 213 18.92 21.40 0.66
N GLU A 214 18.87 21.91 1.89
CA GLU A 214 19.15 21.15 3.11
C GLU A 214 17.86 20.71 3.81
N VAL A 215 17.93 19.58 4.52
CA VAL A 215 16.83 19.06 5.34
C VAL A 215 17.33 18.89 6.76
N ASP A 216 16.65 19.52 7.72
CA ASP A 216 16.96 19.35 9.13
C ASP A 216 16.62 17.91 9.58
N PRO A 217 17.56 17.17 10.20
CA PRO A 217 17.33 15.79 10.63
C PRO A 217 16.18 15.60 11.64
N GLN A 218 15.91 16.60 12.50
CA GLN A 218 14.82 16.52 13.48
C GLN A 218 13.47 16.77 12.83
N ILE A 219 13.40 17.75 11.92
CA ILE A 219 12.20 17.95 11.09
C ILE A 219 11.91 16.70 10.27
N TYR A 220 12.93 16.07 9.69
CA TYR A 220 12.76 14.80 8.99
C TYR A 220 12.10 13.76 9.88
N ARG A 221 12.68 13.51 11.05
CA ARG A 221 12.16 12.49 11.97
C ARG A 221 10.72 12.78 12.39
N MET A 222 10.42 14.04 12.73
CA MET A 222 9.08 14.45 13.17
C MET A 222 8.04 14.21 12.08
N VAL A 223 8.27 14.72 10.86
CA VAL A 223 7.31 14.60 9.76
C VAL A 223 7.21 13.16 9.26
N TRP A 224 8.33 12.45 9.18
CA TRP A 224 8.38 11.06 8.75
C TRP A 224 7.56 10.15 9.67
N TRP A 225 7.55 10.35 10.99
CA TRP A 225 6.69 9.58 11.89
C TRP A 225 5.21 9.94 11.81
N GLY A 226 4.87 11.13 11.31
CA GLY A 226 3.50 11.44 10.89
C GLY A 226 3.02 10.50 9.79
N LEU A 227 3.91 10.08 8.88
CA LEU A 227 3.68 8.99 7.92
C LEU A 227 3.76 7.61 8.60
N GLY A 228 4.84 7.34 9.35
CA GLY A 228 5.17 6.01 9.84
C GLY A 228 4.18 5.45 10.86
N HIS A 229 3.69 6.29 11.78
CA HIS A 229 2.70 5.85 12.76
C HIS A 229 1.32 5.68 12.14
N SER A 230 0.89 6.63 11.32
CA SER A 230 -0.43 6.60 10.70
C SER A 230 -0.59 5.46 9.69
N SER A 231 0.48 5.06 8.98
CA SER A 231 0.43 3.92 8.05
C SER A 231 0.08 2.60 8.73
N GLN A 232 0.51 2.40 9.98
CA GLN A 232 0.12 1.22 10.76
C GLN A 232 -1.38 1.22 11.08
N GLN A 233 -1.98 2.39 11.27
CA GLN A 233 -3.42 2.51 11.55
C GLN A 233 -4.27 2.21 10.31
N ILE A 234 -3.77 2.48 9.10
CA ILE A 234 -4.43 2.05 7.85
C ILE A 234 -4.59 0.52 7.85
N ASN A 235 -3.49 -0.18 8.16
CA ASN A 235 -3.46 -1.64 8.24
C ASN A 235 -4.43 -2.19 9.28
N VAL A 236 -4.44 -1.61 10.48
CA VAL A 236 -5.32 -2.06 11.57
C VAL A 236 -6.78 -1.88 11.16
N ALA A 237 -7.15 -0.72 10.60
CA ALA A 237 -8.52 -0.46 10.15
C ALA A 237 -8.96 -1.47 9.07
N ALA A 238 -8.11 -1.74 8.08
CA ALA A 238 -8.39 -2.73 7.03
C ALA A 238 -8.50 -4.15 7.59
N HIS A 239 -7.56 -4.58 8.45
CA HIS A 239 -7.57 -5.92 9.04
C HIS A 239 -8.81 -6.20 9.89
N VAL A 240 -9.16 -5.28 10.79
CA VAL A 240 -10.37 -5.43 11.64
C VAL A 240 -11.62 -5.58 10.77
N SER A 241 -11.72 -4.80 9.70
CA SER A 241 -12.83 -4.87 8.74
C SER A 241 -12.91 -6.21 8.02
N ILE A 242 -11.77 -6.75 7.61
CA ILE A 242 -11.68 -8.07 6.97
C ILE A 242 -12.02 -9.18 7.98
N TRP A 243 -11.61 -9.08 9.24
CA TRP A 243 -11.99 -10.06 10.26
C TRP A 243 -13.49 -10.12 10.51
N TYR A 244 -14.16 -8.96 10.57
CA TYR A 244 -15.62 -8.93 10.64
C TYR A 244 -16.28 -9.59 9.42
N LEU A 245 -15.74 -9.33 8.22
CA LEU A 245 -16.21 -10.00 7.01
C LEU A 245 -16.04 -11.51 7.08
N LEU A 246 -14.86 -11.98 7.49
CA LEU A 246 -14.55 -13.40 7.58
C LEU A 246 -15.45 -14.08 8.62
N ALA A 247 -15.70 -13.45 9.77
CA ALA A 247 -16.62 -13.98 10.77
C ALA A 247 -18.05 -14.11 10.22
N ALA A 248 -18.54 -13.11 9.49
CA ALA A 248 -19.84 -13.15 8.85
C ALA A 248 -19.94 -14.28 7.80
N LEU A 249 -18.91 -14.43 6.96
CA LEU A 249 -18.90 -15.42 5.87
C LEU A 249 -18.64 -16.86 6.33
N SER A 250 -17.87 -17.06 7.39
CA SER A 250 -17.45 -18.40 7.84
C SER A 250 -18.38 -19.02 8.88
N VAL A 251 -18.85 -18.21 9.84
CA VAL A 251 -19.64 -18.69 10.98
C VAL A 251 -20.96 -17.96 11.17
N GLY A 252 -21.34 -17.08 10.23
CA GLY A 252 -22.58 -16.31 10.30
C GLY A 252 -22.57 -15.23 11.39
N GLY A 253 -21.39 -14.73 11.78
CA GLY A 253 -21.25 -13.69 12.79
C GLY A 253 -21.98 -12.40 12.41
N VAL A 254 -22.73 -11.83 13.35
CA VAL A 254 -23.45 -10.55 13.19
C VAL A 254 -22.91 -9.50 14.15
N VAL A 255 -22.99 -8.23 13.74
CA VAL A 255 -22.57 -7.10 14.56
C VAL A 255 -23.73 -6.69 15.45
N LEU A 256 -23.55 -6.68 16.77
CA LEU A 256 -24.62 -6.43 17.74
C LEU A 256 -25.19 -4.99 17.70
N ASN A 257 -24.46 -4.04 17.10
CA ASN A 257 -24.79 -2.61 17.10
C ASN A 257 -25.16 -2.07 15.71
N GLN A 258 -25.63 -2.92 14.78
CA GLN A 258 -26.19 -2.49 13.49
C GLN A 258 -27.70 -2.31 13.55
#